data_AF-A0A6P8HAR8-F1
#
_entry.id   AF-A0A6P8HAR8-F1
#
_cell.length_a   1.000
_cell.length_b   1.000
_cell.length_c   1.000
_cell.angle_alpha   90.00
_cell.angle_beta   90.00
_cell.angle_gamma   90.00
#
_symmetry.space_group_name_H-M   'P 1'
#
loop_
_entity.id
_entity.type
_entity.pdbx_description
1 polymer ?
#
loop_
_entity_poly.entity_id
_entity_poly.type
_entity_poly.pdbx_seq_one_letter_code
_entity_poly.pdbx_strand_id
1 'polypeptide(L)'
;MLSRLRLAGRVAPGVSRLLQCAKPSAPALTRLCQTKVQESKDETPEFGQFLRDVSAKIKEKTGETGHLLLFGGLGAYALSKEILCIHEETYLAAVMAGTFIWVIKKTGKPVAEALDNYSKEILDSFNVSRNQQVDSLQTAIENEKKLDEMLLCRIDIAEILKENNVMSMELEYRNRLHSVHKEVKKRLDYQLEIEQFKRKVEQDHIIDWVEKEVIKSISPQQEKESISQCIKDLKAIAGSV
;
A
#
# COMPACT_ATOMS: atom_id res chain seq x y z
N MET A 1 13.67 49.68 33.28
CA MET A 1 14.04 51.02 32.80
C MET A 1 14.51 50.90 31.36
N LEU A 2 13.93 51.72 30.47
CA LEU A 2 14.42 52.10 29.12
C LEU A 2 14.54 50.93 28.11
N SER A 3 13.83 50.87 26.99
CA SER A 3 13.55 51.96 26.05
C SER A 3 12.28 51.65 25.24
N ARG A 4 11.36 52.62 25.24
CA ARG A 4 10.25 52.73 24.30
C ARG A 4 10.73 53.62 23.14
N LEU A 5 10.67 53.14 21.91
CA LEU A 5 10.57 54.01 20.75
C LEU A 5 9.41 53.55 19.88
N ARG A 6 8.39 54.40 19.93
CA ARG A 6 7.11 54.38 19.26
C ARG A 6 7.31 55.23 18.01
N LEU A 7 7.24 54.65 16.82
CA LEU A 7 6.99 55.41 15.60
C LEU A 7 5.82 54.75 14.87
N ALA A 8 4.63 55.26 15.17
CA ALA A 8 3.45 55.08 14.34
C ALA A 8 3.48 56.16 13.24
N GLY A 9 3.09 55.80 12.02
CA GLY A 9 2.65 56.80 11.04
C GLY A 9 3.10 56.58 9.60
N ARG A 10 2.56 55.56 8.93
CA ARG A 10 1.99 55.78 7.58
C ARG A 10 1.02 54.68 7.20
N VAL A 11 -0.25 55.07 7.16
CA VAL A 11 -1.36 54.34 6.58
C VAL A 11 -1.11 54.22 5.07
N ALA A 12 -1.08 53.00 4.57
CA ALA A 12 -1.39 52.67 3.18
C ALA A 12 -2.32 51.45 3.20
N PRO A 13 -3.54 51.55 2.66
CA PRO A 13 -4.46 50.43 2.59
C PRO A 13 -4.01 49.50 1.46
N GLY A 14 -4.13 48.18 1.63
CA GLY A 14 -3.91 47.24 0.54
C GLY A 14 -3.00 46.05 0.83
N VAL A 15 -2.95 45.57 2.08
CA VAL A 15 -2.57 44.19 2.33
C VAL A 15 -3.77 43.33 1.96
N SER A 16 -3.72 42.71 0.78
CA SER A 16 -4.34 41.42 0.43
C SER A 16 -4.05 41.14 -1.05
N ARG A 17 -2.77 41.07 -1.42
CA ARG A 17 -2.41 40.39 -2.67
C ARG A 17 -2.43 38.90 -2.37
N LEU A 18 -3.65 38.39 -2.48
CA LEU A 18 -4.04 37.00 -2.61
C LEU A 18 -2.87 36.12 -3.02
N LEU A 19 -2.38 35.33 -2.06
CA LEU A 19 -1.93 33.97 -2.33
C LEU A 19 -3.12 33.24 -2.93
N GLN A 20 -3.30 33.41 -4.23
CA GLN A 20 -4.29 32.67 -4.98
C GLN A 20 -3.66 31.30 -5.19
N CYS A 21 -3.98 30.39 -4.26
CA CYS A 21 -3.79 28.97 -4.45
C CYS A 21 -4.30 28.64 -5.85
N ALA A 22 -3.38 28.19 -6.71
CA ALA A 22 -3.75 27.64 -8.00
C ALA A 22 -4.77 26.53 -7.71
N LYS A 23 -6.04 26.79 -8.03
CA LYS A 23 -7.05 25.76 -8.10
C LYS A 23 -6.43 24.66 -8.98
N PRO A 24 -6.53 23.37 -8.64
CA PRO A 24 -6.28 22.34 -9.62
C PRO A 24 -7.31 22.60 -10.72
N SER A 25 -6.88 23.27 -11.80
CA SER A 25 -7.62 23.23 -13.03
C SER A 25 -7.74 21.75 -13.31
N ALA A 26 -8.97 21.24 -13.26
CA ALA A 26 -9.31 19.91 -13.73
C ALA A 26 -8.40 19.61 -14.92
N PRO A 27 -7.72 18.44 -14.98
CA PRO A 27 -6.88 18.14 -16.12
C PRO A 27 -7.74 18.43 -17.34
N ALA A 28 -7.32 19.44 -18.10
CA ALA A 28 -7.89 19.71 -19.40
C ALA A 28 -7.56 18.43 -20.15
N LEU A 29 -8.53 17.50 -20.12
CA LEU A 29 -8.53 16.25 -20.85
C LEU A 29 -7.93 16.61 -22.18
N THR A 30 -6.76 16.05 -22.47
CA THR A 30 -6.09 16.15 -23.75
C THR A 30 -7.06 15.57 -24.78
N ARG A 31 -8.00 16.40 -25.21
CA ARG A 31 -8.93 16.20 -26.32
C ARG A 31 -8.20 16.33 -27.66
N LEU A 32 -6.88 16.16 -27.66
CA LEU A 32 -6.06 16.17 -28.86
C LEU A 32 -5.90 14.77 -29.48
N CYS A 33 -6.45 13.73 -28.86
CA CYS A 33 -6.54 12.42 -29.50
C CYS A 33 -7.68 11.57 -28.91
N GLN A 34 -8.90 12.10 -28.92
CA GLN A 34 -10.07 11.24 -29.04
C GLN A 34 -10.53 11.36 -30.49
N THR A 35 -9.87 10.63 -31.38
CA THR A 35 -10.60 10.13 -32.54
C THR A 35 -11.73 9.30 -31.95
N LYS A 36 -12.92 9.89 -31.88
CA LYS A 36 -14.13 9.10 -31.90
C LYS A 36 -13.99 8.31 -33.19
N VAL A 37 -13.52 7.06 -33.09
CA VAL A 37 -13.59 6.11 -34.19
C VAL A 37 -15.08 6.03 -34.46
N GLN A 38 -15.52 6.76 -35.47
CA GLN A 38 -16.78 6.48 -36.10
C GLN A 38 -16.58 5.05 -36.60
N GLU A 39 -17.25 4.10 -35.96
CA GLU A 39 -17.53 2.81 -36.59
C GLU A 39 -18.43 3.12 -37.79
N SER A 40 -17.86 3.70 -38.87
CA SER A 40 -18.32 3.29 -40.17
C SER A 40 -17.98 1.81 -40.22
N LYS A 41 -19.00 0.98 -40.50
CA LYS A 41 -18.74 -0.34 -41.03
C LYS A 41 -17.96 -0.12 -42.33
N ASP A 42 -16.64 -0.05 -42.22
CA ASP A 42 -15.76 -0.22 -43.35
C ASP A 42 -15.86 -1.72 -43.66
N GLU A 43 -16.95 -2.11 -44.32
CA GLU A 43 -17.13 -3.44 -44.86
C GLU A 43 -16.00 -3.60 -45.87
N THR A 44 -14.96 -4.33 -45.48
CA THR A 44 -13.88 -4.71 -46.39
C THR A 44 -14.53 -5.28 -47.64
N PRO A 45 -14.14 -4.84 -48.85
CA PRO A 45 -14.79 -5.31 -50.04
C PRO A 45 -14.50 -6.80 -50.21
N GLU A 46 -15.48 -7.64 -49.85
CA GLU A 46 -15.39 -9.08 -50.02
C GLU A 46 -15.23 -9.36 -51.51
N PHE A 47 -14.36 -10.31 -51.83
CA PHE A 47 -14.15 -10.75 -53.21
C PHE A 47 -15.49 -11.18 -53.83
N GLY A 48 -15.90 -10.49 -54.89
CA GLY A 48 -17.17 -10.75 -55.59
C GLY A 48 -18.36 -9.86 -55.19
N GLN A 49 -18.18 -8.86 -54.31
CA GLN A 49 -19.23 -7.88 -53.99
C GLN A 49 -19.84 -7.23 -55.23
N PHE A 50 -19.01 -6.81 -56.19
CA PHE A 50 -19.49 -6.25 -57.46
C PHE A 50 -20.44 -7.19 -58.20
N LEU A 51 -20.10 -8.48 -58.31
CA LEU A 51 -20.97 -9.47 -58.98
C LEU A 51 -22.23 -9.76 -58.17
N ARG A 52 -22.14 -9.75 -56.83
CA ARG A 52 -23.29 -9.92 -55.93
C ARG A 52 -24.25 -8.74 -56.05
N ASP A 53 -23.74 -7.51 -56.10
CA ASP A 53 -24.51 -6.27 -56.24
C ASP A 53 -25.16 -6.15 -57.62
N VAL A 54 -24.43 -6.47 -58.68
CA VAL A 54 -24.97 -6.52 -60.04
C VAL A 54 -26.04 -7.62 -60.15
N SER A 55 -25.78 -8.80 -59.59
CA SER A 55 -26.77 -9.89 -59.54
C SER A 55 -28.01 -9.48 -58.73
N ALA A 56 -27.85 -8.81 -57.59
CA ALA A 56 -28.94 -8.34 -56.75
C ALA A 56 -29.82 -7.30 -57.49
N LYS A 57 -29.19 -6.33 -58.16
CA LYS A 57 -29.90 -5.33 -58.99
C LYS A 57 -30.66 -5.96 -60.15
N ILE A 58 -30.09 -6.99 -60.79
CA ILE A 58 -30.76 -7.72 -61.89
C ILE A 58 -31.93 -8.54 -61.33
N LYS A 59 -31.75 -9.24 -60.20
CA LYS A 59 -32.79 -10.04 -59.55
C LYS A 59 -33.99 -9.20 -59.14
N GLU A 60 -33.77 -7.98 -58.62
CA GLU A 60 -34.85 -7.05 -58.24
C GLU A 60 -35.77 -6.71 -59.42
N LYS A 61 -35.23 -6.66 -60.64
CA LYS A 61 -35.99 -6.26 -61.84
C LYS A 61 -36.49 -7.41 -62.70
N THR A 62 -35.80 -8.55 -62.71
CA THR A 62 -36.04 -9.65 -63.67
C THR A 62 -36.25 -11.01 -63.01
N GLY A 63 -36.33 -11.06 -61.68
CA GLY A 63 -36.54 -12.29 -60.92
C GLY A 63 -35.28 -13.15 -60.77
N GLU A 64 -35.40 -14.29 -60.08
CA GLU A 64 -34.26 -15.16 -59.79
C GLU A 64 -33.61 -15.74 -61.06
N THR A 65 -34.33 -15.90 -62.15
CA THR A 65 -33.79 -16.42 -63.42
C THR A 65 -33.10 -15.37 -64.28
N GLY A 66 -33.31 -14.08 -63.99
CA GLY A 66 -32.87 -12.99 -64.86
C GLY A 66 -31.36 -12.90 -65.06
N HIS A 67 -30.58 -13.11 -64.00
CA HIS A 67 -29.12 -13.11 -64.10
C HIS A 67 -28.59 -14.30 -64.93
N LEU A 68 -29.17 -15.50 -64.76
CA LEU A 68 -28.80 -16.68 -65.55
C LEU A 68 -29.13 -16.50 -67.03
N LEU A 69 -30.32 -15.95 -67.33
CA LEU A 69 -30.74 -15.67 -68.71
C LEU A 69 -29.89 -14.59 -69.37
N LEU A 70 -29.45 -13.58 -68.62
CA LEU A 70 -28.59 -12.52 -69.15
C LEU A 70 -27.19 -13.04 -69.50
N PHE A 71 -26.54 -13.78 -68.60
CA PHE A 71 -25.20 -14.35 -68.89
C PHE A 71 -25.26 -15.46 -69.94
N GLY A 72 -26.26 -16.35 -69.87
CA GLY A 72 -26.47 -17.39 -70.88
C GLY A 72 -26.83 -16.82 -72.26
N GLY A 73 -27.66 -15.78 -72.29
CA GLY A 73 -28.06 -15.07 -73.51
C GLY A 73 -26.91 -14.29 -74.15
N LEU A 74 -26.09 -13.59 -73.36
CA LEU A 74 -24.87 -12.95 -73.85
C LEU A 74 -23.87 -13.98 -74.43
N GLY A 75 -23.72 -15.13 -73.78
CA GLY A 75 -22.89 -16.23 -74.29
C GLY A 75 -23.42 -16.80 -75.61
N ALA A 76 -24.73 -17.06 -75.70
CA ALA A 76 -25.36 -17.55 -76.93
C ALA A 76 -25.29 -16.52 -78.08
N TYR A 77 -25.46 -15.23 -77.76
CA TYR A 77 -25.31 -14.13 -78.72
C TYR A 77 -23.86 -14.03 -79.24
N ALA A 78 -22.87 -14.16 -78.35
CA ALA A 78 -21.46 -14.15 -78.71
C ALA A 78 -21.09 -15.27 -79.70
N LEU A 79 -21.66 -16.46 -79.52
CA LEU A 79 -21.51 -17.59 -80.46
C LEU A 79 -22.28 -17.35 -81.75
N SER A 80 -23.52 -16.85 -81.68
CA SER A 80 -24.37 -16.61 -82.86
C SER A 80 -23.85 -15.52 -83.79
N LYS A 81 -23.07 -14.55 -83.28
CA LYS A 81 -22.47 -13.46 -84.05
C LYS A 81 -21.00 -13.69 -84.40
N GLU A 82 -20.48 -14.89 -84.17
CA GLU A 82 -19.07 -15.22 -84.39
C GLU A 82 -18.10 -14.25 -83.67
N ILE A 83 -18.56 -13.58 -82.60
CA ILE A 83 -17.67 -12.77 -81.76
C ILE A 83 -16.70 -13.68 -81.00
N LEU A 84 -17.12 -14.95 -80.77
CA LEU A 84 -16.34 -16.02 -80.18
C LEU A 84 -16.25 -17.18 -81.18
N CYS A 85 -15.17 -17.23 -81.96
CA CYS A 85 -14.89 -18.31 -82.91
C CYS A 85 -14.26 -19.52 -82.20
N ILE A 86 -14.83 -20.71 -82.35
CA ILE A 86 -14.29 -21.95 -81.75
C ILE A 86 -13.07 -22.41 -82.57
N HIS A 87 -11.88 -21.95 -82.16
CA HIS A 87 -10.59 -22.39 -82.70
C HIS A 87 -9.76 -23.10 -81.61
N GLU A 88 -8.64 -23.72 -82.00
CA GLU A 88 -7.67 -24.37 -81.08
C GLU A 88 -7.26 -23.46 -79.89
N GLU A 89 -7.17 -22.15 -80.10
CA GLU A 89 -6.85 -21.18 -79.04
C GLU A 89 -7.97 -21.05 -77.98
N THR A 90 -9.24 -21.16 -78.37
CA THR A 90 -10.38 -21.10 -77.43
C THR A 90 -10.45 -22.34 -76.55
N TYR A 91 -10.04 -23.49 -77.08
CA TYR A 91 -9.91 -24.72 -76.30
C TYR A 91 -8.79 -24.59 -75.25
N LEU A 92 -7.64 -24.04 -75.63
CA LEU A 92 -6.56 -23.73 -74.70
C LEU A 92 -7.01 -22.75 -73.60
N ALA A 93 -7.75 -21.70 -73.97
CA ALA A 93 -8.29 -20.72 -73.02
C ALA A 93 -9.25 -21.38 -72.01
N ALA A 94 -10.10 -22.32 -72.44
CA ALA A 94 -11.01 -23.04 -71.56
C ALA A 94 -10.27 -23.93 -70.55
N VAL A 95 -9.22 -24.64 -70.99
CA VAL A 95 -8.37 -25.46 -70.11
C VAL A 95 -7.62 -24.58 -69.10
N MET A 96 -7.05 -23.46 -69.55
CA MET A 96 -6.39 -22.47 -68.67
C MET A 96 -7.36 -21.88 -67.64
N ALA A 97 -8.58 -21.51 -68.03
CA ALA A 97 -9.59 -21.04 -67.09
C ALA A 97 -9.95 -22.11 -66.06
N GLY A 98 -10.07 -23.38 -66.49
CA GLY A 98 -10.31 -24.52 -65.60
C GLY A 98 -9.20 -24.73 -64.56
N THR A 99 -7.93 -24.64 -64.97
CA THR A 99 -6.80 -24.76 -64.04
C THR A 99 -6.72 -23.59 -63.07
N PHE A 100 -6.98 -22.36 -63.50
CA PHE A 100 -7.06 -21.19 -62.60
C PHE A 100 -8.15 -21.34 -61.54
N ILE A 101 -9.36 -21.77 -61.92
CA ILE A 101 -10.45 -22.01 -60.96
C ILE A 101 -10.04 -23.08 -59.94
N TRP A 102 -9.38 -24.15 -60.40
CA TRP A 102 -8.89 -25.22 -59.52
C TRP A 102 -7.84 -24.72 -58.52
N VAL A 103 -6.86 -23.92 -58.98
CA VAL A 103 -5.82 -23.33 -58.13
C VAL A 103 -6.46 -22.42 -57.08
N ILE A 104 -7.34 -21.50 -57.48
CA ILE A 104 -8.02 -20.57 -56.56
C ILE A 104 -8.80 -21.33 -55.48
N LYS A 105 -9.52 -22.39 -55.86
CA LYS A 105 -10.28 -23.21 -54.88
C LYS A 105 -9.37 -23.95 -53.89
N LYS A 106 -8.16 -24.33 -54.30
CA LYS A 106 -7.21 -25.06 -53.44
C LYS A 106 -6.41 -24.12 -52.55
N THR A 107 -5.98 -22.97 -53.05
CA THR A 107 -5.13 -22.01 -52.32
C THR A 107 -5.92 -20.99 -51.50
N GLY A 108 -7.21 -20.79 -51.78
CA GLY A 108 -8.02 -19.78 -51.09
C GLY A 108 -8.09 -19.97 -49.57
N LYS A 109 -8.30 -21.20 -49.08
CA LYS A 109 -8.36 -21.50 -47.64
C LYS A 109 -7.05 -21.23 -46.89
N PRO A 110 -5.89 -21.80 -47.29
CA PRO A 110 -4.65 -21.55 -46.56
C PRO A 110 -4.19 -20.09 -46.63
N VAL A 111 -4.49 -19.38 -47.73
CA VAL A 111 -4.20 -17.94 -47.83
C VAL A 111 -5.08 -17.14 -46.88
N ALA A 112 -6.39 -17.44 -46.79
CA ALA A 112 -7.28 -16.77 -45.85
C ALA A 112 -6.86 -16.99 -44.39
N GLU A 113 -6.57 -18.24 -44.01
CA GLU A 113 -6.11 -18.57 -42.66
C GLU A 113 -4.77 -17.88 -42.32
N ALA A 114 -3.84 -17.79 -43.28
CA ALA A 114 -2.59 -17.06 -43.10
C ALA A 114 -2.84 -15.56 -42.86
N LEU A 115 -3.68 -14.92 -43.68
CA LEU A 115 -4.03 -13.50 -43.52
C LEU A 115 -4.74 -13.22 -42.19
N ASP A 116 -5.65 -14.11 -41.77
CA ASP A 116 -6.34 -14.01 -40.49
C ASP A 116 -5.38 -14.12 -39.31
N ASN A 117 -4.39 -15.01 -39.38
CA ASN A 117 -3.37 -15.16 -38.33
C ASN A 117 -2.47 -13.91 -38.24
N TYR A 118 -2.02 -13.36 -39.36
CA TYR A 118 -1.25 -12.11 -39.37
C TYR A 118 -2.06 -10.94 -38.79
N SER A 119 -3.35 -10.84 -39.13
CA SER A 119 -4.22 -9.81 -38.58
C SER A 119 -4.37 -9.93 -37.06
N LYS A 120 -4.56 -11.16 -36.55
CA LYS A 120 -4.62 -11.43 -35.10
C LYS A 120 -3.32 -11.10 -34.39
N GLU A 121 -2.17 -11.47 -34.94
CA GLU A 121 -0.86 -11.17 -34.36
C GLU A 121 -0.64 -9.66 -34.23
N ILE A 122 -1.01 -8.90 -35.25
CA ILE A 122 -0.93 -7.43 -35.22
C ILE A 122 -1.84 -6.88 -34.12
N LEU A 123 -3.10 -7.33 -34.04
CA LEU A 123 -4.04 -6.89 -33.00
C LEU A 123 -3.56 -7.25 -31.59
N ASP A 124 -3.04 -8.47 -31.40
CA ASP A 124 -2.51 -8.94 -30.13
C ASP A 124 -1.29 -8.11 -29.70
N SER A 125 -0.39 -7.78 -30.62
CA SER A 125 0.77 -6.92 -30.33
C SER A 125 0.35 -5.52 -29.85
N PHE A 126 -0.69 -4.94 -30.46
CA PHE A 126 -1.23 -3.65 -30.04
C PHE A 126 -1.95 -3.74 -28.68
N ASN A 127 -2.69 -4.82 -28.44
CA ASN A 127 -3.37 -5.06 -27.16
C ASN A 127 -2.36 -5.23 -26.02
N VAL A 128 -1.28 -5.98 -26.24
CA VAL A 128 -0.19 -6.14 -25.26
C VAL A 128 0.45 -4.79 -24.94
N SER A 129 0.81 -3.99 -25.95
CA SER A 129 1.40 -2.66 -25.75
C SER A 129 0.45 -1.72 -24.99
N ARG A 130 -0.86 -1.76 -25.31
CA ARG A 130 -1.87 -0.97 -24.60
C ARG A 130 -2.00 -1.38 -23.14
N ASN A 131 -2.05 -2.68 -22.85
CA ASN A 131 -2.18 -3.18 -21.49
C ASN A 131 -0.94 -2.83 -20.66
N GLN A 132 0.26 -3.00 -21.21
CA GLN A 132 1.51 -2.59 -20.56
C GLN A 132 1.51 -1.09 -20.21
N GLN A 133 1.01 -0.23 -21.11
CA GLN A 133 0.89 1.20 -20.84
C GLN A 133 -0.12 1.48 -19.71
N VAL A 134 -1.28 0.82 -19.72
CA VAL A 134 -2.28 0.95 -18.65
C VAL A 134 -1.70 0.52 -17.30
N ASP A 135 -1.01 -0.62 -17.25
CA ASP A 135 -0.37 -1.12 -16.03
C ASP A 135 0.71 -0.14 -15.54
N SER A 136 1.53 0.39 -16.45
CA SER A 136 2.56 1.38 -16.10
C SER A 136 1.97 2.66 -15.51
N LEU A 137 0.86 3.16 -16.05
CA LEU A 137 0.16 4.33 -15.54
C LEU A 137 -0.52 4.03 -14.20
N GLN A 138 -1.09 2.85 -14.03
CA GLN A 138 -1.71 2.44 -12.78
C GLN A 138 -0.68 2.32 -11.66
N THR A 139 0.50 1.73 -11.93
CA THR A 139 1.59 1.70 -10.96
C THR A 139 2.12 3.09 -10.60
N ALA A 140 2.19 4.01 -11.57
CA ALA A 140 2.55 5.41 -11.31
C ALA A 140 1.53 6.10 -10.39
N ILE A 141 0.24 5.94 -10.65
CA ILE A 141 -0.85 6.50 -9.82
C ILE A 141 -0.79 5.93 -8.40
N GLU A 142 -0.53 4.63 -8.23
CA GLU A 142 -0.39 4.02 -6.90
C GLU A 142 0.82 4.56 -6.13
N ASN A 143 1.92 4.84 -6.82
CA ASN A 143 3.10 5.45 -6.21
C ASN A 143 2.85 6.91 -5.80
N GLU A 144 2.14 7.69 -6.63
CA GLU A 144 1.75 9.06 -6.28
C GLU A 144 0.83 9.10 -5.06
N LYS A 145 -0.16 8.21 -4.98
CA LYS A 145 -1.03 8.10 -3.80
C LYS A 145 -0.25 7.82 -2.51
N LYS A 146 0.75 6.93 -2.57
CA LYS A 146 1.63 6.65 -1.41
C LYS A 146 2.44 7.89 -1.01
N LEU A 147 2.91 8.68 -1.98
CA LEU A 147 3.62 9.93 -1.69
C LEU A 147 2.71 10.96 -1.02
N ASP A 148 1.47 11.11 -1.48
CA ASP A 148 0.48 12.00 -0.86
C ASP A 148 0.20 11.59 0.58
N GLU A 149 0.04 10.29 0.86
CA GLU A 149 -0.11 9.77 2.23
C GLU A 149 1.11 10.09 3.11
N MET A 150 2.33 9.95 2.58
CA MET A 150 3.56 10.32 3.30
C MET A 150 3.65 11.82 3.58
N LEU A 151 3.16 12.67 2.67
CA LEU A 151 3.14 14.13 2.86
C LEU A 151 2.16 14.53 3.97
N LEU A 152 1.00 13.88 4.05
CA LEU A 152 0.05 14.10 5.15
C LEU A 152 0.64 13.66 6.49
N CYS A 153 1.25 12.47 6.54
CA CYS A 153 1.85 11.89 7.75
C CYS A 153 3.02 12.74 8.30
N ARG A 154 3.71 13.52 7.47
CA ARG A 154 4.81 14.41 7.91
C ARG A 154 4.41 15.35 9.04
N ILE A 155 3.20 15.91 8.99
CA ILE A 155 2.72 16.87 10.00
C ILE A 155 2.58 16.16 11.35
N ASP A 156 1.95 14.98 11.34
CA ASP A 156 1.76 14.15 12.54
C ASP A 156 3.11 13.72 13.13
N ILE A 157 4.07 13.30 12.30
CA ILE A 157 5.41 12.94 12.75
C ILE A 157 6.10 14.15 13.42
N ALA A 158 5.97 15.34 12.85
CA ALA A 158 6.56 16.55 13.44
C ALA A 158 5.92 16.90 14.79
N GLU A 159 4.61 16.71 14.94
CA GLU A 159 3.89 16.90 16.21
C GLU A 159 4.35 15.88 17.26
N ILE A 160 4.41 14.59 16.91
CA ILE A 160 4.90 13.52 17.79
C ILE A 160 6.33 13.81 18.26
N LEU A 161 7.22 14.27 17.37
CA LEU A 161 8.60 14.61 17.73
C LEU A 161 8.67 15.79 18.71
N LYS A 162 7.79 16.78 18.54
CA LYS A 162 7.69 17.93 19.45
C LYS A 162 7.21 17.49 20.83
N GLU A 163 6.17 16.66 20.89
CA GLU A 163 5.64 16.12 22.15
C GLU A 163 6.65 15.21 22.85
N ASN A 164 7.38 14.39 22.10
CA ASN A 164 8.43 13.53 22.65
C ASN A 164 9.54 14.34 23.32
N ASN A 165 9.96 15.46 22.71
CA ASN A 165 10.94 16.36 23.31
C ASN A 165 10.42 16.99 24.62
N VAL A 166 9.19 17.50 24.63
CA VAL A 166 8.56 18.05 25.85
C VAL A 166 8.49 16.98 26.95
N MET A 167 8.06 15.76 26.60
CA MET A 167 8.01 14.64 27.54
C MET A 167 9.40 14.29 28.09
N SER A 168 10.43 14.27 27.24
CA SER A 168 11.80 13.98 27.64
C SER A 168 12.34 15.03 28.62
N MET A 169 12.08 16.32 28.36
CA MET A 169 12.47 17.41 29.27
C MET A 169 11.77 17.32 30.64
N GLU A 170 10.47 17.00 30.63
CA GLU A 170 9.68 16.78 31.85
C GLU A 170 10.18 15.57 32.65
N LEU A 171 10.59 14.50 31.96
CA LEU A 171 11.15 13.31 32.57
C LEU A 171 12.50 13.60 33.23
N GLU A 172 13.39 14.33 32.55
CA GLU A 172 14.66 14.76 33.14
C GLU A 172 14.45 15.63 34.38
N TYR A 173 13.50 16.57 34.31
CA TYR A 173 13.17 17.43 35.44
C TYR A 173 12.69 16.61 36.66
N ARG A 174 11.76 15.67 36.46
CA ARG A 174 11.30 14.76 37.52
C ARG A 174 12.41 13.87 38.06
N ASN A 175 13.29 13.34 37.19
CA ASN A 175 14.44 12.55 37.62
C ASN A 175 15.40 13.34 38.51
N ARG A 176 15.66 14.61 38.19
CA ARG A 176 16.49 15.49 39.03
C ARG A 176 15.84 15.70 40.40
N LEU A 177 14.53 15.96 40.46
CA LEU A 177 13.79 16.10 41.72
C LEU A 177 13.82 14.80 42.54
N HIS A 178 13.58 13.65 41.92
CA HIS A 178 13.64 12.35 42.58
C HIS A 178 15.04 12.02 43.09
N SER A 179 16.09 12.38 42.35
CA SER A 179 17.47 12.21 42.79
C SER A 179 17.76 13.03 44.04
N VAL A 180 17.41 14.32 44.06
CA VAL A 180 17.57 15.19 45.24
C VAL A 180 16.78 14.65 46.43
N HIS A 181 15.53 14.26 46.23
CA HIS A 181 14.70 13.67 47.29
C HIS A 181 15.33 12.39 47.85
N LYS A 182 15.85 11.51 46.99
CA LYS A 182 16.51 10.27 47.40
C LYS A 182 17.77 10.55 48.22
N GLU A 183 18.59 11.53 47.83
CA GLU A 183 19.79 11.91 48.58
C GLU A 183 19.44 12.49 49.95
N VAL A 184 18.45 13.38 50.05
CA VAL A 184 18.00 13.95 51.33
C VAL A 184 17.47 12.85 52.25
N LYS A 185 16.60 11.98 51.72
CA LYS A 185 16.07 10.84 52.47
C LYS A 185 17.21 9.93 52.95
N LYS A 186 18.19 9.63 52.11
CA LYS A 186 19.35 8.80 52.49
C LYS A 186 20.12 9.39 53.67
N ARG A 187 20.27 10.72 53.76
CA ARG A 187 20.92 11.36 54.92
C ARG A 187 20.09 11.21 56.19
N LEU A 188 18.76 11.35 56.10
CA LEU A 188 17.86 11.19 57.23
C LEU A 188 17.81 9.73 57.71
N ASP A 189 17.66 8.78 56.77
CA ASP A 189 17.67 7.35 57.05
C ASP A 189 19.00 6.94 57.72
N TYR A 190 20.13 7.48 57.25
CA TYR A 190 21.44 7.26 57.88
C TYR A 190 21.50 7.75 59.34
N GLN A 191 20.96 8.93 59.63
CA GLN A 191 20.90 9.43 61.01
C GLN A 191 20.01 8.56 61.89
N LEU A 192 18.86 8.13 61.36
CA LEU A 192 17.95 7.24 62.06
C LEU A 192 18.61 5.89 62.35
N GLU A 193 19.36 5.32 61.39
CA GLU A 193 20.12 4.09 61.57
C GLU A 193 21.23 4.23 62.62
N ILE A 194 21.96 5.35 62.66
CA ILE A 194 22.96 5.63 63.71
C ILE A 194 22.30 5.65 65.09
N GLU A 195 21.18 6.36 65.24
CA GLU A 195 20.46 6.47 66.51
C GLU A 195 19.93 5.11 66.97
N GLN A 196 19.39 4.30 66.05
CA GLN A 196 18.98 2.94 66.36
C GLN A 196 20.16 2.05 66.73
N PHE A 197 21.28 2.16 66.03
CA PHE A 197 22.49 1.42 66.33
C PHE A 197 23.05 1.78 67.71
N LYS A 198 23.11 3.07 68.04
CA LYS A 198 23.57 3.54 69.36
C LYS A 198 22.71 2.99 70.49
N ARG A 199 21.37 3.05 70.36
CA ARG A 199 20.46 2.46 71.36
C ARG A 199 20.67 0.96 71.51
N LYS A 200 20.92 0.22 70.42
CA LYS A 200 21.23 -1.21 70.49
C LYS A 200 22.54 -1.46 71.24
N VAL A 201 23.61 -0.74 70.90
CA VAL A 201 24.91 -0.86 71.58
C VAL A 201 24.80 -0.53 73.07
N GLU A 202 24.03 0.50 73.44
CA GLU A 202 23.76 0.84 74.84
C GLU A 202 23.00 -0.28 75.55
N GLN A 203 21.98 -0.86 74.92
CA GLN A 203 21.23 -1.99 75.48
C GLN A 203 22.12 -3.22 75.65
N ASP A 204 22.90 -3.59 74.64
CA ASP A 204 23.82 -4.73 74.67
C ASP A 204 24.86 -4.54 75.79
N HIS A 205 25.41 -3.32 75.92
CA HIS A 205 26.36 -3.00 76.99
C HIS A 205 25.74 -3.08 78.39
N ILE A 206 24.50 -2.60 78.56
CA ILE A 206 23.76 -2.71 79.82
C ILE A 206 23.52 -4.18 80.16
N ILE A 207 23.11 -5.01 79.20
CA ILE A 207 22.89 -6.45 79.39
C ILE A 207 24.20 -7.11 79.85
N ASP A 208 25.31 -6.88 79.13
CA ASP A 208 26.62 -7.41 79.47
C ASP A 208 27.11 -6.96 80.87
N TRP A 209 26.87 -5.70 81.23
CA TRP A 209 27.25 -5.15 82.52
C TRP A 209 26.42 -5.77 83.65
N VAL A 210 25.10 -5.87 83.48
CA VAL A 210 24.20 -6.51 84.45
C VAL A 210 24.57 -7.97 84.62
N GLU A 211 24.85 -8.70 83.54
CA GLU A 211 25.27 -10.10 83.62
C GLU A 211 26.56 -10.26 84.44
N LYS A 212 27.58 -9.44 84.17
CA LYS A 212 28.85 -9.46 84.91
C LYS A 212 28.69 -9.10 86.38
N GLU A 213 27.93 -8.06 86.71
CA GLU A 213 27.70 -7.66 88.10
C GLU A 213 26.84 -8.67 88.85
N VAL A 214 25.84 -9.29 88.20
CA VAL A 214 25.06 -10.39 88.80
C VAL A 214 25.98 -11.57 89.12
N ILE A 215 26.80 -12.04 88.16
CA ILE A 215 27.77 -13.14 88.38
C ILE A 215 28.74 -12.81 89.52
N LYS A 216 29.23 -11.57 89.59
CA LYS A 216 30.17 -11.11 90.62
C LYS A 216 29.52 -10.97 92.00
N SER A 217 28.25 -10.58 92.06
CA SER A 217 27.49 -10.40 93.31
C SER A 217 27.10 -11.73 93.96
N ILE A 218 27.06 -12.82 93.20
CA ILE A 218 26.82 -14.17 93.71
C ILE A 218 28.05 -14.62 94.49
N SER A 219 27.99 -14.49 95.81
CA SER A 219 29.02 -15.04 96.70
C SER A 219 28.88 -16.57 96.82
N PRO A 220 29.98 -17.32 96.99
CA PRO A 220 29.90 -18.78 97.16
C PRO A 220 29.12 -19.20 98.42
N GLN A 221 28.94 -18.27 99.37
CA GLN A 221 28.10 -18.48 100.55
C GLN A 221 26.60 -18.37 100.20
N GLN A 222 26.23 -17.40 99.37
CA GLN A 222 24.86 -17.20 98.90
C GLN A 222 24.40 -18.30 97.94
N GLU A 223 25.31 -18.91 97.16
CA GLU A 223 25.01 -20.12 96.39
C GLU A 223 24.59 -21.28 97.30
N LYS A 224 25.33 -21.53 98.39
CA LYS A 224 24.99 -22.58 99.36
C LYS A 224 23.67 -22.30 100.07
N GLU A 225 23.41 -21.05 100.44
CA GLU A 225 22.14 -20.64 101.04
C GLU A 225 20.97 -20.79 100.07
N SER A 226 21.16 -20.45 98.79
CA SER A 226 20.15 -20.65 97.75
C SER A 226 19.86 -22.14 97.51
N ILE A 227 20.88 -23.00 97.47
CA ILE A 227 20.70 -24.47 97.41
C ILE A 227 19.93 -24.97 98.64
N SER A 228 20.24 -24.44 99.83
CA SER A 228 19.51 -24.81 101.05
C SER A 228 18.04 -24.38 101.00
N GLN A 229 17.75 -23.23 100.40
CA GLN A 229 16.39 -22.75 100.20
C GLN A 229 15.65 -23.60 99.16
N CYS A 230 16.29 -23.96 98.04
CA CYS A 230 15.73 -24.91 97.07
C CYS A 230 15.41 -26.28 97.72
N ILE A 231 16.25 -26.77 98.64
CA ILE A 231 15.96 -27.99 99.40
C ILE A 231 14.74 -27.81 100.32
N LYS A 232 14.60 -26.64 100.95
CA LYS A 232 13.41 -26.32 101.76
C LYS A 232 12.15 -26.23 100.91
N ASP A 233 12.22 -25.56 99.76
CA ASP A 233 11.09 -25.38 98.85
C ASP A 233 10.67 -26.72 98.24
N LEU A 234 11.62 -27.58 97.86
CA LEU A 234 11.34 -28.95 97.44
C LEU A 234 10.75 -29.80 98.57
N LYS A 235 11.22 -29.65 99.81
CA LYS A 235 10.60 -30.30 100.98
C LYS A 235 9.19 -29.79 101.25
N ALA A 236 8.94 -28.49 101.06
CA ALA A 236 7.61 -27.90 101.22
C ALA A 236 6.65 -28.40 100.13
N ILE A 237 7.10 -28.48 98.87
CA ILE A 237 6.33 -29.07 97.77
C ILE A 237 6.11 -30.57 97.99
N ALA A 238 7.12 -31.32 98.40
CA ALA A 238 7.02 -32.75 98.67
C ALA A 238 6.19 -33.11 99.91
N GLY A 239 6.10 -32.20 100.89
CA GLY A 239 5.21 -32.31 102.05
C GLY A 239 3.80 -31.76 101.81
N SER A 240 3.55 -31.14 100.64
CA SER A 240 2.23 -30.70 100.17
C SER A 240 1.53 -31.73 99.27
N VAL A 241 2.15 -32.90 99.10
CA VAL A 241 1.57 -34.15 98.57
C VAL A 241 1.41 -35.12 99.73
#